data_AF-A0A7V1SSB5-F1
#
_entry.id   AF-A0A7V1SSB5-F1
#
_cell.length_a   1.000
_cell.length_b   1.000
_cell.length_c   1.000
_cell.angle_alpha   90.00
_cell.angle_beta   90.00
_cell.angle_gamma   90.00
#
_symmetry.space_group_name_H-M   'P 1'
#
loop_
_entity.id
_entity.type
_entity.pdbx_description
1 polymer ?
#
loop_
_entity_poly.entity_id
_entity_poly.type
_entity_poly.pdbx_seq_one_letter_code
_entity_poly.pdbx_strand_id
1 'polypeptide(L)'
;NGCGNTSASGTLVIKSPGNGFIVEKNVSAGNFIRPDNNNSLFTISDMKDVWIWANVFETDIAKVKKGYDAKITTLAYPDKVFNGKIDEVSSVLDPDNKVMKVRIALNNSDMLLKPEMFTNVIVTNKEATTSVAVPASAVIFDNSKNFVVLYNSKCDLQVREVNVIKTVDNVTYIASGLKPGDKVVSKSQLLLYNALTQE
;
A
#
# COMPACT_ATOMS: atom_id res chain seq x y z
N ASN A 1 -34.47 -2.56 17.26
CA ASN A 1 -34.42 -1.52 18.34
C ASN A 1 -34.59 -0.14 17.72
N GLY A 2 -35.83 0.28 17.46
CA GLY A 2 -36.13 1.57 16.84
C GLY A 2 -36.90 2.47 17.81
N CYS A 3 -36.30 3.59 18.20
CA CYS A 3 -36.93 4.63 19.00
C CYS A 3 -37.84 5.52 18.13
N GLY A 4 -39.03 5.02 17.77
CA GLY A 4 -40.06 5.81 17.06
C GLY A 4 -41.14 6.28 18.03
N ASN A 5 -41.39 7.59 18.10
CA ASN A 5 -42.54 8.13 18.82
C ASN A 5 -43.79 7.98 17.93
N THR A 6 -44.78 7.22 18.37
CA THR A 6 -46.07 7.06 17.67
C THR A 6 -46.98 8.25 18.00
N SER A 7 -47.45 8.97 16.98
CA SER A 7 -48.51 9.97 17.15
C SER A 7 -49.88 9.30 17.24
N ALA A 8 -50.82 9.86 18.00
CA ALA A 8 -52.21 9.37 18.11
C ALA A 8 -52.96 9.30 16.75
N SER A 9 -52.38 9.89 15.69
CA SER A 9 -52.87 9.88 14.30
C SER A 9 -52.54 8.61 13.50
N GLY A 10 -51.85 7.63 14.08
CA GLY A 10 -51.39 6.43 13.35
C GLY A 10 -50.15 6.65 12.47
N THR A 11 -49.45 7.78 12.65
CA THR A 11 -48.20 8.09 11.95
C THR A 11 -46.99 7.67 12.78
N LEU A 12 -46.10 6.89 12.16
CA LEU A 12 -44.80 6.50 12.75
C LEU A 12 -43.68 7.31 12.10
N VAL A 13 -42.91 8.05 12.91
CA VAL A 13 -41.73 8.78 12.45
C VAL A 13 -40.48 7.92 12.71
N ILE A 14 -39.82 7.50 11.64
CA ILE A 14 -38.54 6.80 11.70
C ILE A 14 -37.42 7.83 11.55
N LYS A 15 -36.52 7.90 12.53
CA LYS A 15 -35.34 8.77 12.49
C LYS A 15 -34.09 7.95 12.20
N SER A 16 -33.08 8.63 11.66
CA SER A 16 -31.75 8.04 11.50
C SER A 16 -31.19 7.58 12.86
N PRO A 17 -30.65 6.35 12.96
CA PRO A 17 -30.03 5.86 14.20
C PRO A 17 -28.70 6.55 14.52
N GLY A 18 -28.09 7.26 13.56
CA GLY A 18 -26.82 7.96 13.73
C GLY A 18 -26.58 9.06 12.69
N ASN A 19 -25.45 9.73 12.79
CA ASN A 19 -25.01 10.68 11.76
C ASN A 19 -24.39 9.91 10.59
N GLY A 20 -24.63 10.36 9.36
CA GLY A 20 -24.07 9.73 8.17
C GLY A 20 -24.72 10.24 6.89
N PHE A 21 -24.32 9.65 5.77
CA PHE A 21 -24.85 9.93 4.44
C PHE A 21 -25.81 8.81 4.01
N ILE A 22 -26.91 9.19 3.36
CA ILE A 22 -27.80 8.22 2.72
C ILE A 22 -27.06 7.70 1.48
N VAL A 23 -26.57 6.47 1.55
CA VAL A 23 -25.88 5.80 0.43
C VAL A 23 -26.86 5.01 -0.44
N GLU A 24 -28.04 4.70 0.08
CA GLU A 24 -29.09 3.99 -0.63
C GLU A 24 -30.47 4.47 -0.15
N LYS A 25 -31.40 4.61 -1.09
CA LYS A 25 -32.80 4.98 -0.84
C LYS A 25 -33.70 4.08 -1.68
N ASN A 26 -34.41 3.18 -1.00
CA ASN A 26 -35.30 2.20 -1.65
C ASN A 26 -36.79 2.55 -1.52
N VAL A 27 -37.11 3.71 -0.95
CA VAL A 27 -38.50 4.17 -0.74
C VAL A 27 -38.69 5.59 -1.27
N SER A 28 -39.84 5.86 -1.88
CA SER A 28 -40.31 7.19 -2.26
C SER A 28 -41.72 7.46 -1.72
N ALA A 29 -42.20 8.70 -1.86
CA ALA A 29 -43.55 9.04 -1.44
C ALA A 29 -44.58 8.23 -2.25
N GLY A 30 -45.56 7.64 -1.56
CA GLY A 30 -46.58 6.78 -2.18
C GLY A 30 -46.22 5.30 -2.25
N ASN A 31 -45.00 4.89 -1.88
CA ASN A 31 -44.67 3.48 -1.74
C ASN A 31 -45.36 2.87 -0.50
N PHE A 32 -45.96 1.69 -0.68
CA PHE A 32 -46.45 0.87 0.43
C PHE A 32 -45.31 0.06 1.04
N ILE A 33 -45.07 0.26 2.34
CA ILE A 33 -44.13 -0.56 3.10
C ILE A 33 -44.86 -1.78 3.62
N ARG A 34 -44.49 -2.95 3.11
CA ARG A 34 -45.08 -4.21 3.52
C ARG A 34 -44.16 -4.91 4.52
N PRO A 35 -44.71 -5.65 5.52
CA PRO A 35 -43.90 -6.38 6.49
C PRO A 35 -43.04 -7.50 5.88
N ASP A 36 -43.40 -7.98 4.69
CA ASP A 36 -42.67 -9.02 3.94
C ASP A 36 -41.50 -8.44 3.11
N ASN A 37 -41.37 -7.12 3.02
CA ASN A 37 -40.25 -6.48 2.36
C ASN A 37 -39.08 -6.31 3.34
N ASN A 38 -38.12 -7.24 3.28
CA ASN A 38 -36.91 -7.19 4.09
C ASN A 38 -35.85 -6.19 3.57
N ASN A 39 -36.14 -5.43 2.50
CA ASN A 39 -35.19 -4.45 1.98
C ASN A 39 -35.13 -3.22 2.89
N SER A 40 -33.92 -2.76 3.19
CA SER A 40 -33.69 -1.51 3.91
C SER A 40 -34.34 -0.33 3.19
N LEU A 41 -35.11 0.50 3.91
CA LEU A 41 -35.72 1.71 3.34
C LEU A 41 -34.67 2.76 2.95
N PHE A 42 -33.69 2.93 3.84
CA PHE A 42 -32.53 3.79 3.68
C PHE A 42 -31.32 3.09 4.27
N THR A 43 -30.19 3.20 3.59
CA THR A 43 -28.89 2.78 4.11
C THR A 43 -28.10 4.04 4.44
N ILE A 44 -27.69 4.17 5.70
CA ILE A 44 -26.92 5.31 6.21
C ILE A 44 -25.52 4.84 6.56
N SER A 45 -24.51 5.52 6.03
CA SER A 45 -23.10 5.20 6.28
C SER A 45 -22.34 6.43 6.77
N ASP A 46 -21.55 6.27 7.84
CA ASP A 46 -20.56 7.26 8.22
C ASP A 46 -19.31 7.05 7.35
N MET A 47 -18.97 8.04 6.55
CA MET A 47 -17.88 7.97 5.56
C MET A 47 -16.55 8.51 6.09
N LYS A 48 -16.48 8.86 7.39
CA LYS A 48 -15.25 9.38 8.01
C LYS A 48 -14.15 8.33 8.11
N ASP A 49 -14.52 7.09 8.42
CA ASP A 49 -13.60 5.96 8.48
C ASP A 49 -13.99 4.98 7.37
N VAL A 50 -13.11 4.83 6.39
CA VAL A 50 -13.33 3.94 5.26
C VAL A 50 -12.27 2.85 5.26
N TRP A 51 -12.63 1.71 4.70
CA TRP A 51 -11.68 0.64 4.43
C TRP A 51 -11.62 0.33 2.95
N ILE A 52 -10.46 -0.15 2.52
CA ILE A 52 -10.20 -0.63 1.18
C ILE A 52 -9.91 -2.11 1.26
N TRP A 53 -10.56 -2.89 0.39
CA TRP A 53 -10.19 -4.27 0.12
C TRP A 53 -9.21 -4.30 -1.04
N ALA A 54 -8.00 -4.75 -0.79
CA ALA A 54 -7.00 -4.98 -1.83
C ALA A 54 -6.78 -6.47 -2.03
N ASN A 55 -6.63 -6.86 -3.31
CA ASN A 55 -6.30 -8.22 -3.70
C ASN A 55 -4.78 -8.36 -3.80
N VAL A 56 -4.22 -9.38 -3.13
CA VAL A 56 -2.80 -9.71 -3.14
C VAL A 56 -2.62 -11.05 -3.84
N PHE A 57 -1.76 -11.10 -4.86
CA PHE A 57 -1.43 -12.33 -5.56
C PHE A 57 -0.57 -13.26 -4.68
N GLU A 58 -0.64 -14.56 -4.93
CA GLU A 58 0.07 -15.59 -4.17
C GLU A 58 1.58 -15.32 -4.04
N THR A 59 2.22 -14.84 -5.11
CA THR A 59 3.65 -14.51 -5.17
C THR A 59 4.08 -13.37 -4.23
N ASP A 60 3.14 -12.55 -3.77
CA ASP A 60 3.40 -11.37 -2.94
C ASP A 60 2.87 -11.51 -1.51
N ILE A 61 2.19 -12.61 -1.17
CA ILE A 61 1.64 -12.85 0.17
C ILE A 61 2.70 -12.65 1.27
N ALA A 62 3.90 -13.20 1.09
CA ALA A 62 4.98 -13.08 2.07
C ALA A 62 5.44 -11.62 2.31
N LYS A 63 5.23 -10.73 1.33
CA LYS A 63 5.65 -9.33 1.35
C LYS A 63 4.60 -8.41 1.99
N VAL A 64 3.40 -8.91 2.28
CA VAL A 64 2.28 -8.15 2.81
C VAL A 64 1.93 -8.64 4.20
N LYS A 65 2.05 -7.79 5.21
CA LYS A 65 1.74 -8.14 6.61
C LYS A 65 0.89 -7.07 7.27
N LYS A 66 0.14 -7.49 8.29
CA LYS A 66 -0.62 -6.58 9.16
C LYS A 66 0.33 -5.55 9.78
N GLY A 67 -0.11 -4.29 9.79
CA GLY A 67 0.62 -3.16 10.32
C GLY A 67 1.56 -2.44 9.33
N TYR A 68 1.65 -2.91 8.08
CA TYR A 68 2.39 -2.21 7.04
C TYR A 68 1.64 -0.96 6.59
N ASP A 69 2.41 0.05 6.21
CA ASP A 69 1.85 1.31 5.71
C ASP A 69 1.46 1.13 4.24
N ALA A 70 0.32 1.71 3.87
CA ALA A 70 -0.19 1.67 2.51
C ALA A 70 -0.43 3.10 2.01
N LYS A 71 0.03 3.36 0.79
CA LYS A 71 -0.31 4.57 0.03
C LYS A 71 -1.39 4.21 -0.97
N ILE A 72 -2.43 5.03 -1.01
CA ILE A 72 -3.60 4.81 -1.84
C ILE A 72 -3.77 6.00 -2.77
N THR A 73 -3.98 5.70 -4.05
CA THR A 73 -4.37 6.69 -5.05
C THR A 73 -5.63 6.21 -5.75
N THR A 74 -6.42 7.13 -6.28
CA THR A 74 -7.65 6.79 -7.01
C THR A 74 -7.64 7.44 -8.37
N LEU A 75 -8.39 6.88 -9.32
CA LEU A 75 -8.52 7.47 -10.65
C LEU A 75 -9.21 8.84 -10.62
N ALA A 76 -10.10 9.07 -9.63
CA ALA A 76 -10.80 10.33 -9.49
C ALA A 76 -9.90 11.46 -8.95
N TYR A 77 -8.86 11.11 -8.19
CA TYR A 77 -7.94 12.07 -7.59
C TYR A 77 -6.49 11.60 -7.75
N PRO A 78 -5.92 11.66 -8.98
CA PRO A 78 -4.58 11.14 -9.26
C PRO A 78 -3.48 11.88 -8.47
N ASP A 79 -3.70 13.17 -8.18
CA ASP A 79 -2.73 14.00 -7.45
C ASP A 79 -2.87 13.90 -5.92
N LYS A 80 -3.85 13.14 -5.41
CA LYS A 80 -4.05 12.94 -3.97
C LYS A 80 -3.61 11.55 -3.54
N VAL A 81 -2.75 11.53 -2.53
CA VAL A 81 -2.32 10.31 -1.86
C VAL A 81 -3.02 10.22 -0.51
N PHE A 82 -3.77 9.15 -0.32
CA PHE A 82 -4.38 8.79 0.96
C PHE A 82 -3.45 7.80 1.66
N ASN A 83 -3.23 8.00 2.96
CA ASN A 83 -2.37 7.12 3.74
C ASN A 83 -3.25 6.24 4.63
N GLY A 84 -2.96 4.94 4.61
CA GLY A 84 -3.68 3.95 5.40
C GLY A 84 -2.73 2.91 5.99
N LYS A 85 -3.31 1.98 6.74
CA LYS A 85 -2.58 0.88 7.35
C LYS A 85 -3.32 -0.43 7.15
N ILE A 86 -2.59 -1.50 6.86
CA ILE A 86 -3.16 -2.84 6.81
C ILE A 86 -3.55 -3.26 8.23
N ASP A 87 -4.85 -3.42 8.47
CA ASP A 87 -5.40 -3.79 9.77
C ASP A 87 -5.87 -5.26 9.79
N GLU A 88 -6.15 -5.83 8.63
CA GLU A 88 -6.56 -7.22 8.45
C GLU A 88 -5.89 -7.86 7.22
N VAL A 89 -5.46 -9.11 7.37
CA VAL A 89 -4.93 -9.93 6.30
C VAL A 89 -5.68 -11.26 6.37
N SER A 90 -6.34 -11.64 5.29
CA SER A 90 -7.07 -12.91 5.22
C SER A 90 -6.09 -14.09 5.33
N SER A 91 -6.42 -15.08 6.15
CA SER A 91 -5.67 -16.34 6.24
C SER A 91 -6.01 -17.32 5.12
N VAL A 92 -7.00 -17.01 4.29
CA VAL A 92 -7.51 -17.88 3.22
C VAL A 92 -7.49 -17.13 1.89
N LEU A 93 -7.04 -17.83 0.85
CA LEU A 93 -7.11 -17.38 -0.54
C LEU A 93 -8.53 -17.55 -1.09
N ASP A 94 -8.98 -16.56 -1.85
CA ASP A 94 -10.18 -16.66 -2.67
C ASP A 94 -9.94 -17.74 -3.76
N PRO A 95 -10.69 -18.85 -3.78
CA PRO A 95 -10.40 -19.99 -4.65
C PRO A 95 -10.63 -19.69 -6.12
N ASP A 96 -11.48 -18.70 -6.44
CA ASP A 96 -11.87 -18.36 -7.82
C ASP A 96 -10.76 -17.53 -8.47
N ASN A 97 -10.27 -16.53 -7.75
CA ASN A 97 -9.30 -15.57 -8.27
C ASN A 97 -7.85 -15.84 -7.83
N LYS A 98 -7.63 -16.80 -6.92
CA LYS A 98 -6.32 -17.12 -6.33
C LYS A 98 -5.62 -15.90 -5.70
N VAL A 99 -6.41 -15.04 -5.06
CA VAL A 99 -5.92 -13.83 -4.37
C VAL A 99 -6.24 -13.87 -2.89
N MET A 100 -5.32 -13.33 -2.10
CA MET A 100 -5.53 -13.08 -0.67
C MET A 100 -6.08 -11.66 -0.50
N LYS A 101 -7.17 -11.52 0.25
CA LYS A 101 -7.75 -10.21 0.54
C LYS A 101 -7.07 -9.58 1.75
N VAL A 102 -6.73 -8.31 1.64
CA VAL A 102 -6.25 -7.50 2.77
C VAL A 102 -7.14 -6.28 2.95
N ARG A 103 -7.41 -5.92 4.20
CA ARG A 103 -8.15 -4.72 4.56
C ARG A 103 -7.18 -3.62 4.97
N ILE A 104 -7.41 -2.44 4.43
CA ILE A 104 -6.65 -1.24 4.74
C ILE A 104 -7.61 -0.23 5.31
N ALA A 105 -7.42 0.14 6.57
CA ALA A 105 -8.17 1.20 7.21
C ALA A 105 -7.48 2.55 6.96
N LEU A 106 -8.27 3.57 6.63
CA LEU A 106 -7.79 4.93 6.49
C LEU A 106 -8.87 5.95 6.88
N ASN A 107 -8.40 7.11 7.31
CA ASN A 107 -9.26 8.23 7.63
C ASN A 107 -9.60 9.00 6.34
N ASN A 108 -10.88 9.29 6.15
CA ASN A 108 -11.44 10.02 5.02
C ASN A 108 -12.05 11.35 5.48
N SER A 109 -11.27 12.17 6.22
CA SER A 109 -11.67 13.48 6.75
C SER A 109 -12.33 14.38 5.71
N ASP A 110 -11.79 14.41 4.49
CA ASP A 110 -12.27 15.26 3.40
C ASP A 110 -13.47 14.65 2.65
N MET A 111 -13.90 13.43 3.03
CA MET A 111 -15.01 12.68 2.44
C MET A 111 -14.88 12.48 0.91
N LEU A 112 -13.64 12.39 0.44
CA LEU A 112 -13.34 12.27 -1.00
C LEU A 112 -13.45 10.83 -1.47
N LEU A 113 -13.12 9.87 -0.62
CA LEU A 113 -13.26 8.45 -0.91
C LEU A 113 -14.72 8.05 -0.72
N LYS A 114 -15.28 7.45 -1.77
CA LYS A 114 -16.63 6.92 -1.77
C LYS A 114 -16.57 5.39 -1.86
N PRO A 115 -17.55 4.68 -1.28
CA PRO A 115 -17.73 3.25 -1.52
C PRO A 115 -17.75 2.93 -3.00
N GLU A 116 -17.33 1.71 -3.35
CA GLU A 116 -17.25 1.20 -4.73
C GLU A 116 -16.25 1.93 -5.65
N MET A 117 -15.42 2.85 -5.13
CA MET A 117 -14.35 3.45 -5.92
C MET A 117 -13.19 2.48 -6.14
N PHE A 118 -12.66 2.46 -7.36
CA PHE A 118 -11.39 1.80 -7.65
C PHE A 118 -10.21 2.56 -7.07
N THR A 119 -9.29 1.83 -6.46
CA THR A 119 -8.09 2.38 -5.82
C THR A 119 -6.86 1.57 -6.20
N ASN A 120 -5.75 2.27 -6.44
CA ASN A 120 -4.43 1.66 -6.51
C ASN A 120 -3.79 1.71 -5.12
N VAL A 121 -3.20 0.60 -4.70
CA VAL A 121 -2.62 0.45 -3.37
C VAL A 121 -1.15 0.06 -3.50
N ILE A 122 -0.29 0.85 -2.86
CA ILE A 122 1.14 0.59 -2.76
C ILE A 122 1.46 0.31 -1.29
N VAL A 123 1.81 -0.94 -0.99
CA VAL A 123 2.19 -1.37 0.37
C VAL A 123 3.69 -1.22 0.55
N THR A 124 4.10 -0.57 1.64
CA THR A 124 5.51 -0.45 2.01
C THR A 124 5.87 -1.58 2.99
N ASN A 125 6.66 -2.55 2.52
CA ASN A 125 7.12 -3.65 3.36
C ASN A 125 8.13 -3.16 4.42
N LYS A 126 7.82 -3.39 5.70
CA LYS A 126 8.64 -3.01 6.85
C LYS A 126 9.63 -4.10 7.30
N GLU A 127 9.88 -5.13 6.50
CA GLU A 127 10.92 -6.13 6.81
C GLU A 127 12.27 -5.43 6.93
N ALA A 128 12.61 -5.16 8.19
CA ALA A 128 13.75 -4.40 8.63
C ALA A 128 15.00 -5.27 8.58
N THR A 129 15.40 -5.70 7.39
CA THR A 129 16.77 -6.11 7.17
C THR A 129 17.57 -4.84 6.89
N THR A 130 18.14 -4.28 7.96
CA THR A 130 19.16 -3.23 7.82
C THR A 130 20.33 -3.82 7.06
N SER A 131 20.60 -3.27 5.88
CA SER A 131 21.69 -3.68 5.00
C SER A 131 22.39 -2.43 4.47
N VAL A 132 23.64 -2.59 4.05
CA VAL A 132 24.38 -1.49 3.43
C VAL A 132 23.70 -1.17 2.10
N ALA A 133 23.33 0.10 1.91
CA ALA A 133 22.68 0.57 0.70
C ALA A 133 23.62 1.50 -0.06
N VAL A 134 23.69 1.32 -1.38
CA VAL A 134 24.46 2.17 -2.29
C VAL A 134 23.56 2.63 -3.44
N PRO A 135 23.87 3.77 -4.10
CA PRO A 135 23.18 4.13 -5.34
C PRO A 135 23.29 3.00 -6.36
N ALA A 136 22.20 2.71 -7.09
CA ALA A 136 22.20 1.66 -8.10
C ALA A 136 23.26 1.90 -9.19
N SER A 137 23.53 3.18 -9.51
CA SER A 137 24.58 3.58 -10.45
C SER A 137 26.01 3.24 -10.01
N ALA A 138 26.25 2.93 -8.73
CA ALA A 138 27.58 2.59 -8.21
C ALA A 138 27.94 1.11 -8.40
N VAL A 139 26.95 0.25 -8.70
CA VAL A 139 27.14 -1.20 -8.85
C VAL A 139 27.45 -1.53 -10.31
N ILE A 140 28.49 -2.33 -10.53
CA ILE A 140 28.94 -2.79 -11.84
C ILE A 140 28.71 -4.30 -11.89
N PHE A 141 28.08 -4.79 -12.96
CA PHE A 141 27.91 -6.21 -13.19
C PHE A 141 28.91 -6.68 -14.25
N ASP A 142 29.78 -7.62 -13.88
CA ASP A 142 30.79 -8.20 -14.76
C ASP A 142 31.03 -9.66 -14.40
N ASN A 143 31.25 -10.53 -15.39
CA ASN A 143 31.50 -11.96 -15.22
C ASN A 143 30.55 -12.68 -14.22
N SER A 144 29.25 -12.39 -14.31
CA SER A 144 28.21 -12.93 -13.41
C SER A 144 28.36 -12.55 -11.93
N LYS A 145 29.14 -11.52 -11.63
CA LYS A 145 29.39 -10.99 -10.28
C LYS A 145 29.10 -9.50 -10.24
N ASN A 146 28.88 -8.99 -9.04
CA ASN A 146 28.67 -7.54 -8.83
C ASN A 146 29.90 -6.95 -8.15
N PHE A 147 30.30 -5.77 -8.60
CA PHE A 147 31.46 -5.03 -8.10
C PHE A 147 31.10 -3.59 -7.80
N VAL A 148 31.87 -2.98 -6.91
CA VAL A 148 31.84 -1.54 -6.65
C VAL A 148 33.27 -1.02 -6.56
N VAL A 149 33.45 0.26 -6.89
CA VAL A 149 34.73 0.94 -6.71
C VAL A 149 34.68 1.72 -5.39
N LEU A 150 35.46 1.28 -4.40
CA LEU A 150 35.65 2.01 -3.15
C LEU A 150 36.58 3.20 -3.35
N TYR A 151 36.25 4.30 -2.70
CA TYR A 151 37.03 5.54 -2.67
C TYR A 151 37.53 5.82 -1.26
N ASN A 152 38.79 5.46 -0.97
CA ASN A 152 39.41 5.82 0.29
C ASN A 152 40.10 7.20 0.19
N SER A 153 40.81 7.44 -0.92
CA SER A 153 41.47 8.72 -1.21
C SER A 153 41.72 8.89 -2.72
N LYS A 154 42.27 10.04 -3.14
CA LYS A 154 42.58 10.31 -4.56
C LYS A 154 43.52 9.28 -5.20
N CYS A 155 44.40 8.65 -4.42
CA CYS A 155 45.38 7.67 -4.90
C CYS A 155 45.07 6.24 -4.42
N ASP A 156 43.93 6.02 -3.76
CA ASP A 156 43.54 4.70 -3.24
C ASP A 156 42.08 4.42 -3.63
N LEU A 157 41.96 3.81 -4.80
CA LEU A 157 40.72 3.29 -5.37
C LEU A 157 40.84 1.77 -5.43
N GLN A 158 39.80 1.07 -4.97
CA GLN A 158 39.82 -0.39 -4.92
C GLN A 158 38.54 -0.97 -5.49
N VAL A 159 38.67 -1.97 -6.35
CA VAL A 159 37.54 -2.77 -6.81
C VAL A 159 37.22 -3.80 -5.76
N ARG A 160 35.93 -3.93 -5.40
CA ARG A 160 35.47 -4.93 -4.45
C ARG A 160 34.25 -5.64 -4.96
N GLU A 161 34.29 -6.97 -4.93
CA GLU A 161 33.14 -7.83 -5.19
C GLU A 161 32.11 -7.64 -4.06
N VAL A 162 30.85 -7.53 -4.45
CA VAL A 162 29.71 -7.36 -3.54
C VAL A 162 28.62 -8.36 -3.89
N ASN A 163 27.90 -8.83 -2.87
CA ASN A 163 26.70 -9.62 -3.08
C ASN A 163 25.48 -8.71 -2.94
N VAL A 164 24.64 -8.69 -3.97
CA VAL A 164 23.42 -7.85 -4.00
C VAL A 164 22.25 -8.65 -3.44
N ILE A 165 21.46 -8.04 -2.56
CA ILE A 165 20.19 -8.59 -2.07
C ILE A 165 19.09 -8.29 -3.10
N LYS A 166 18.91 -7.01 -3.39
CA LYS A 166 17.90 -6.48 -4.31
C LYS A 166 18.23 -5.03 -4.67
N THR A 167 17.70 -4.60 -5.80
CA THR A 167 17.66 -3.19 -6.20
C THR A 167 16.22 -2.72 -6.19
N VAL A 168 15.95 -1.60 -5.52
CA VAL A 168 14.63 -0.97 -5.47
C VAL A 168 14.81 0.48 -5.87
N ASP A 169 14.11 0.91 -6.93
CA ASP A 169 14.27 2.20 -7.56
C ASP A 169 15.74 2.51 -7.90
N ASN A 170 16.33 3.54 -7.29
CA ASN A 170 17.70 3.97 -7.53
C ASN A 170 18.68 3.53 -6.43
N VAL A 171 18.28 2.55 -5.61
CA VAL A 171 19.05 2.07 -4.45
C VAL A 171 19.25 0.56 -4.54
N THR A 172 20.50 0.12 -4.42
CA THR A 172 20.87 -1.29 -4.34
C THR A 172 21.25 -1.65 -2.91
N TYR A 173 20.63 -2.70 -2.37
CA TYR A 173 20.90 -3.25 -1.05
C TYR A 173 21.93 -4.37 -1.15
N ILE A 174 22.99 -4.28 -0.34
CA ILE A 174 24.16 -5.15 -0.38
C ILE A 174 24.14 -6.12 0.81
N ALA A 175 24.28 -7.42 0.52
CA ALA A 175 24.32 -8.51 1.49
C ALA A 175 25.70 -8.61 2.16
N SER A 176 26.77 -8.47 1.37
CA SER A 176 28.15 -8.55 1.85
C SER A 176 29.11 -7.86 0.90
N GLY A 177 30.30 -7.53 1.39
CA GLY A 177 31.37 -6.88 0.62
C GLY A 177 31.54 -5.40 0.95
N LEU A 178 30.60 -4.76 1.64
CA LEU A 178 30.72 -3.38 2.11
C LEU A 178 30.42 -3.26 3.60
N LYS A 179 30.99 -2.21 4.21
CA LYS A 179 30.71 -1.82 5.60
C LYS A 179 30.03 -0.44 5.62
N PRO A 180 29.18 -0.17 6.63
CA PRO A 180 28.67 1.18 6.84
C PRO A 180 29.82 2.20 6.94
N GLY A 181 29.73 3.27 6.16
CA GLY A 181 30.76 4.32 6.09
C GLY A 181 31.72 4.21 4.90
N ASP A 182 31.74 3.08 4.18
CA ASP A 182 32.51 2.94 2.95
C ASP A 182 32.00 3.94 1.90
N LYS A 183 32.92 4.70 1.29
CA LYS A 183 32.59 5.61 0.19
C LYS A 183 32.72 4.86 -1.13
N VAL A 184 31.68 4.92 -1.96
CA VAL A 184 31.66 4.29 -3.28
C VAL A 184 31.54 5.33 -4.38
N VAL A 185 32.16 5.06 -5.53
CA VAL A 185 32.04 5.92 -6.71
C VAL A 185 30.71 5.65 -7.41
N SER A 186 29.88 6.68 -7.56
CA SER A 186 28.55 6.58 -8.19
C SER A 186 28.47 7.18 -9.60
N LYS A 187 29.54 7.85 -10.05
CA LYS A 187 29.67 8.47 -11.38
C LYS A 187 30.94 8.00 -12.06
N SER A 188 30.88 7.65 -13.34
CA SER A 188 32.03 7.17 -14.12
C SER A 188 32.73 5.94 -13.51
N GLN A 189 32.01 5.19 -12.67
CA GLN A 189 32.46 3.99 -11.97
C GLN A 189 32.95 2.90 -12.93
N LEU A 190 32.32 2.74 -14.09
CA LEU A 190 32.73 1.77 -15.11
C LEU A 190 34.12 2.09 -15.70
N LEU A 191 34.42 3.38 -15.90
CA LEU A 191 35.73 3.80 -16.40
C LEU A 191 36.83 3.50 -15.37
N LEU A 192 36.57 3.77 -14.09
CA LEU A 192 37.51 3.46 -13.02
C LEU A 192 37.66 1.95 -12.82
N TYR A 193 36.57 1.19 -12.90
CA TYR A 193 36.61 -0.27 -12.82
C TYR A 193 37.50 -0.86 -13.92
N ASN A 194 37.25 -0.51 -15.18
CA ASN A 194 38.04 -0.99 -16.30
C ASN A 194 39.53 -0.61 -16.16
N ALA A 195 39.84 0.61 -15.69
CA ALA A 195 41.21 1.03 -15.48
C ALA A 195 41.93 0.28 -14.34
N LEU A 196 41.19 -0.30 -13.38
CA LEU A 196 41.72 -1.06 -12.25
C LEU A 196 41.75 -2.57 -12.49
N THR A 197 40.99 -3.08 -13.46
CA THR A 197 40.90 -4.51 -13.77
C THR A 197 41.58 -4.91 -15.07
N GLN A 198 41.95 -3.94 -15.93
CA GLN A 198 42.79 -4.18 -17.09
C GLN A 198 44.28 -4.09 -16.70
N GLU A 199 44.87 -5.24 -16.38
CA GLU A 199 46.28 -5.55 -16.66
C GLU A 199 46.35 -6.61 -17.77
#